data_AF-A0A2D0HAH2-F1
#
_entry.id   AF-A0A2D0HAH2-F1
#
_cell.length_a   1.000
_cell.length_b   1.000
_cell.length_c   1.000
_cell.angle_alpha   90.00
_cell.angle_beta   90.00
_cell.angle_gamma   90.00
#
_symmetry.space_group_name_H-M   'P 1'
#
loop_
_entity.id
_entity.type
_entity.pdbx_description
1 polymer ?
#
loop_
_entity_poly.entity_id
_entity_poly.type
_entity_poly.pdbx_seq_one_letter_code
_entity_poly.pdbx_strand_id
1 'polypeptide(L)'
;MTKKQKFPYLVGSKWTAQQKVDGWRHFQVVNRKNQAKWVYAEMVAACDPKVRFWINAKLLQDNSQWQAGWQTLQEIHGLETEVS
;
A
#
# COMPACT_ATOMS: atom_id res chain seq x y z
N MET A 1 -5.00 -12.46 28.17
CA MET A 1 -5.43 -11.27 27.39
C MET A 1 -4.95 -11.42 25.95
N THR A 2 -5.87 -11.54 25.00
CA THR A 2 -5.57 -11.68 23.57
C THR A 2 -4.92 -10.37 23.08
N LYS A 3 -3.61 -10.39 22.78
CA LYS A 3 -2.91 -9.21 22.26
C LYS A 3 -3.57 -8.81 20.93
N LYS A 4 -4.26 -7.66 20.89
CA LYS A 4 -4.84 -7.11 19.66
C LYS A 4 -3.74 -7.01 18.60
N GLN A 5 -3.92 -7.72 17.49
CA GLN A 5 -2.96 -7.75 16.39
C GLN A 5 -2.89 -6.37 15.72
N LYS A 6 -1.69 -5.78 15.63
CA LYS A 6 -1.48 -4.57 14.83
C LYS A 6 -1.66 -4.94 13.34
N PHE A 7 -2.57 -4.24 12.66
CA PHE A 7 -3.03 -4.50 11.28
C PHE A 7 -3.58 -5.92 11.05
N PRO A 8 -4.82 -6.22 11.51
CA PRO A 8 -5.42 -7.54 11.34
C PRO A 8 -5.70 -7.89 9.86
N TYR A 9 -5.99 -6.89 9.03
CA TYR A 9 -6.38 -7.06 7.62
C TYR A 9 -5.28 -6.62 6.63
N LEU A 10 -4.01 -6.65 7.05
CA LEU A 10 -2.90 -6.16 6.22
C LEU A 10 -2.67 -7.05 5.00
N VAL A 11 -2.55 -8.36 5.20
CA VAL A 11 -2.33 -9.30 4.10
C VAL A 11 -3.63 -9.42 3.29
N GLY A 12 -3.51 -9.31 1.98
CA GLY A 12 -4.65 -9.27 1.05
C GLY A 12 -5.22 -7.87 0.80
N SER A 13 -4.81 -6.86 1.58
CA SER A 13 -5.23 -5.47 1.33
C SER A 13 -4.65 -4.94 0.01
N LYS A 14 -5.42 -4.06 -0.63
CA LYS A 14 -5.14 -3.46 -1.92
C LYS A 14 -4.80 -1.99 -1.71
N TRP A 15 -3.84 -1.49 -2.47
CA TRP A 15 -3.33 -0.14 -2.32
C TRP A 15 -2.98 0.48 -3.65
N THR A 16 -3.25 1.77 -3.77
CA THR A 16 -2.89 2.58 -4.92
C THR A 16 -1.80 3.57 -4.51
N ALA A 17 -0.65 3.51 -5.19
CA ALA A 17 0.44 4.46 -5.02
C ALA A 17 0.11 5.74 -5.81
N GLN A 18 0.27 6.89 -5.15
CA GLN A 18 0.11 8.21 -5.79
C GLN A 18 1.21 8.43 -6.85
N GLN A 19 2.44 8.08 -6.50
CA GLN A 19 3.58 8.05 -7.41
C GLN A 19 3.80 6.65 -7.96
N LYS A 20 4.17 6.54 -9.24
CA LYS A 20 4.48 5.25 -9.85
C LYS A 20 5.73 4.64 -9.20
N VAL A 21 5.64 3.39 -8.79
CA VAL A 21 6.79 2.59 -8.34
C VAL A 21 7.07 1.57 -9.42
N ASP A 22 8.26 1.63 -10.04
CA ASP A 22 8.64 0.81 -11.20
C ASP A 22 7.59 0.82 -12.33
N GLY A 23 6.97 1.98 -12.55
CA GLY A 23 5.92 2.16 -13.57
C GLY A 23 4.51 1.77 -13.14
N TRP A 24 4.33 1.17 -11.97
CA TRP A 24 3.05 0.66 -11.47
C TRP A 24 2.47 1.52 -10.34
N ARG A 25 1.13 1.53 -10.22
CA ARG A 25 0.40 2.20 -9.11
C ARG A 25 -0.40 1.22 -8.26
N HIS A 26 -0.86 0.11 -8.83
CA HIS A 26 -1.72 -0.83 -8.12
C HIS A 26 -0.90 -1.97 -7.50
N PHE A 27 -0.92 -2.04 -6.18
CA PHE A 27 -0.21 -3.05 -5.40
C PHE A 27 -1.13 -3.79 -4.42
N GLN A 28 -0.87 -5.07 -4.21
CA GLN A 28 -1.51 -5.87 -3.18
C GLN A 28 -0.48 -6.33 -2.17
N VAL A 29 -0.86 -6.35 -0.89
CA VAL A 29 -0.04 -6.94 0.16
C VAL A 29 -0.18 -8.45 0.12
N VAL A 30 0.91 -9.18 -0.16
CA VAL A 30 0.90 -10.66 -0.18
C VAL A 30 1.48 -11.27 1.08
N ASN A 31 2.29 -10.51 1.82
CA ASN A 31 2.96 -11.01 3.01
C ASN A 31 3.18 -9.90 4.03
N ARG A 32 3.47 -10.30 5.27
CA ARG A 32 3.85 -9.40 6.35
C ARG A 32 5.06 -9.94 7.10
N LYS A 33 5.91 -9.03 7.57
CA LYS A 33 7.04 -9.36 8.43
C LYS A 33 7.05 -8.44 9.64
N ASN A 34 6.86 -9.02 10.82
CA ASN A 34 6.94 -8.30 12.08
C ASN A 34 8.40 -8.31 12.55
N GLN A 35 9.03 -7.14 12.67
CA GLN A 35 10.37 -6.98 13.21
C GLN A 35 10.32 -6.10 14.45
N ALA A 36 10.33 -6.74 15.63
CA ALA A 36 10.18 -6.08 16.92
C ALA A 36 8.97 -5.12 16.96
N LYS A 37 9.21 -3.81 16.93
CA LYS A 37 8.18 -2.76 16.95
C LYS A 37 7.62 -2.40 15.57
N TRP A 38 8.26 -2.83 14.50
CA TRP A 38 7.93 -2.49 13.12
C TRP A 38 7.20 -3.62 12.42
N VAL A 39 6.28 -3.24 11.53
CA VAL A 39 5.55 -4.17 10.67
C VAL A 39 5.90 -3.79 9.24
N TYR A 40 6.37 -4.75 8.46
CA TYR A 40 6.62 -4.57 7.04
C TYR A 40 5.59 -5.33 6.22
N ALA A 41 5.15 -4.74 5.12
CA ALA A 41 4.27 -5.34 4.13
C ALA A 41 5.07 -5.63 2.86
N GLU A 42 4.88 -6.82 2.31
CA GLU A 42 5.39 -7.17 0.98
C GLU A 42 4.34 -6.79 -0.05
N MET A 43 4.66 -5.78 -0.85
CA MET A 43 3.83 -5.23 -1.92
C MET A 43 4.16 -5.94 -3.22
N VAL A 44 3.14 -6.30 -3.99
CA VAL A 44 3.27 -6.90 -5.33
C VAL A 44 2.39 -6.14 -6.30
N ALA A 45 2.93 -5.75 -7.46
CA ALA A 45 2.12 -5.07 -8.46
C ALA A 45 1.03 -6.01 -8.97
N ALA A 46 -0.20 -5.52 -9.06
CA ALA A 46 -1.35 -6.31 -9.49
C ALA A 46 -1.20 -6.82 -10.94
N CYS A 47 -0.52 -6.03 -11.78
CA CYS A 47 -0.34 -6.32 -13.20
C CYS A 47 1.01 -6.99 -13.54
N ASP A 48 1.99 -6.94 -12.63
CA ASP A 48 3.30 -7.57 -12.83
C ASP A 48 3.83 -8.18 -11.52
N PRO A 49 3.68 -9.50 -11.33
CA PRO A 49 4.17 -10.19 -10.15
C PRO A 49 5.69 -10.11 -9.95
N LYS A 50 6.47 -9.67 -10.94
CA LYS A 50 7.93 -9.48 -10.79
C LYS A 50 8.26 -8.22 -9.99
N VAL A 51 7.39 -7.21 -10.03
CA VAL A 51 7.56 -5.98 -9.26
C VAL A 51 7.08 -6.20 -7.84
N ARG A 52 8.03 -6.40 -6.94
CA ARG A 52 7.79 -6.72 -5.54
C ARG A 52 8.78 -5.99 -4.66
N PHE A 53 8.30 -5.44 -3.55
CA PHE A 53 9.15 -4.76 -2.58
C PHE A 53 8.55 -4.78 -1.18
N TRP A 54 9.39 -4.49 -0.19
CA TRP A 54 8.98 -4.39 1.20
C TRP A 54 8.88 -2.92 1.62
N ILE A 55 7.79 -2.55 2.29
CA ILE A 55 7.63 -1.23 2.92
C ILE A 55 7.27 -1.36 4.38
N ASN A 56 7.60 -0.34 5.16
CA ASN A 56 7.05 -0.21 6.50
C ASN A 56 5.54 0.04 6.39
N ALA A 57 4.71 -0.79 7.03
CA ALA A 57 3.26 -0.68 7.01
C ALA A 57 2.74 0.65 7.58
N LYS A 58 3.57 1.40 8.32
CA LYS A 58 3.25 2.78 8.72
C LYS A 58 3.13 3.73 7.52
N LEU A 59 3.89 3.50 6.43
CA LEU A 59 3.80 4.33 5.21
C LEU A 59 2.45 4.20 4.52
N LEU A 60 1.76 3.06 4.69
CA LEU A 60 0.40 2.86 4.18
C LEU A 60 -0.64 3.73 4.90
N GLN A 61 -0.29 4.39 6.00
CA GLN A 61 -1.15 5.35 6.67
C GLN A 61 -0.97 6.78 6.12
N ASP A 62 0.02 6.99 5.26
CA ASP A 62 0.29 8.29 4.62
C ASP A 62 -0.46 8.36 3.29
N ASN A 63 -1.63 9.01 3.31
CA ASN A 63 -2.50 9.18 2.15
C ASN A 63 -1.86 9.99 1.01
N SER A 64 -0.77 10.72 1.26
CA SER A 64 -0.03 11.43 0.21
C SER A 64 0.80 10.49 -0.66
N GLN A 65 1.09 9.27 -0.17
CA GLN A 65 1.87 8.26 -0.88
C GLN A 65 0.99 7.08 -1.29
N TRP A 66 0.08 6.67 -0.41
CA TRP A 66 -0.68 5.42 -0.52
C TRP A 66 -2.14 5.63 -0.19
N GLN A 67 -3.02 5.23 -1.10
CA GLN A 67 -4.45 5.19 -0.84
C GLN A 67 -4.92 3.75 -0.70
N ALA A 68 -5.80 3.51 0.26
CA ALA A 68 -6.40 2.20 0.45
C ALA A 68 -7.38 1.88 -0.70
N GLY A 69 -7.34 0.66 -1.19
CA GLY A 69 -8.17 0.20 -2.31
C GLY A 69 -7.58 0.49 -3.69
N TRP A 70 -8.37 0.17 -4.71
CA TRP A 70 -8.07 0.49 -6.09
C TRP A 70 -8.68 1.84 -6.45
N GLN A 71 -7.85 2.77 -6.89
CA GLN A 71 -8.31 4.01 -7.47
C GLN A 71 -8.16 3.98 -8.99
N THR A 72 -9.15 4.53 -9.67
CA THR A 72 -9.13 4.80 -11.09
C THR A 72 -8.23 6.00 -11.39
N LEU A 73 -7.84 6.16 -12.66
CA LEU A 73 -7.08 7.33 -13.08
C LEU A 73 -7.86 8.64 -12.85
N GLN A 74 -9.19 8.63 -12.95
CA GLN A 74 -10.02 9.81 -12.70
C GLN A 74 -9.96 10.23 -11.24
N GLU A 75 -10.07 9.29 -10.31
CA GLU A 75 -9.94 9.56 -8.87
C GLU A 75 -8.55 10.09 -8.51
N ILE A 76 -7.50 9.55 -9.15
CA ILE A 76 -6.12 10.01 -8.92
C ILE A 76 -5.93 11.44 -9.44
N HIS A 77 -6.38 11.74 -10.66
CA HIS A 77 -6.25 13.10 -11.21
C HIS A 77 -7.11 14.13 -10.47
N GLY A 78 -8.29 13.74 -9.97
CA GLY A 78 -9.15 14.62 -9.17
C GLY A 78 -8.47 15.10 -7.90
N LEU A 79 -7.70 14.22 -7.24
CA LEU A 79 -6.90 14.56 -6.06
C LEU A 79 -5.72 15.50 -6.38
N GLU A 80 -5.12 15.43 -7.56
CA GLU A 80 -4.04 16.34 -7.98
C GLU A 80 -4.55 17.76 -8.21
N THR A 81 -5.79 17.92 -8.69
CA THR A 81 -6.41 19.23 -8.96
C THR A 81 -6.89 19.99 -7.72
N GLU A 82 -7.18 19.33 -6.60
CA GLU A 82 -7.61 20.00 -5.35
C GLU A 82 -6.46 20.57 -4.51
N VAL A 83 -5.20 20.30 -4.90
CA VAL A 83 -4.00 20.74 -4.18
C VAL A 83 -3.26 21.87 -4.92
N SER A 84 -3.77 22.33 -6.07
CA SER A 84 -3.17 23.41 -6.89
C SER A 84 -3.85 24.76 -6.70
#